data_AF-T1IWW3-F1
#
_entry.id   AF-T1IWW3-F1
#
_cell.length_a   1.000
_cell.length_b   1.000
_cell.length_c   1.000
_cell.angle_alpha   90.00
_cell.angle_beta   90.00
_cell.angle_gamma   90.00
#
_symmetry.space_group_name_H-M   'P 1'
#
loop_
_entity.id
_entity.type
_entity.pdbx_description
1 polymer ?
#
loop_
_entity_poly.entity_id
_entity_poly.type
_entity_poly.pdbx_seq_one_letter_code
_entity_poly.pdbx_strand_id
1 'polypeptide(L)'
;MALNVKVCEIDPDLKKKLKEFRFRKSHNNAAVIMKIDRAKQLVHLDEILEDINVDQLRESLPDHQPRFVVYSYKLDHDDGRISYPLCFIFITPPDCKPELQMMYAGTKLSLVKEADLTKVFEIRLLEELTEEWLHEKLGKR
;
A
#
# COMPACT_ATOMS: atom_id res chain seq x y z
N MET A 1 23.36 18.12 -6.43
CA MET A 1 23.47 17.62 -5.05
C MET A 1 22.63 16.35 -4.96
N ALA A 2 23.23 15.20 -4.69
CA ALA A 2 22.44 14.00 -4.42
C ALA A 2 21.70 14.24 -3.10
N LEU A 3 20.38 14.40 -3.17
CA LEU A 3 19.54 14.40 -1.98
C LEU A 3 19.85 13.08 -1.26
N ASN A 4 20.36 13.17 -0.04
CA ASN A 4 20.64 12.00 0.78
C ASN A 4 19.29 11.46 1.26
N VAL A 5 18.63 10.70 0.39
CA VAL A 5 17.28 10.20 0.60
C VAL A 5 17.34 9.18 1.73
N LYS A 6 16.73 9.52 2.88
CA LYS A 6 16.76 8.68 4.08
C LYS A 6 15.85 7.47 3.86
N VAL A 7 16.46 6.32 3.57
CA VAL A 7 15.78 5.03 3.45
C VAL A 7 15.59 4.47 4.86
N CYS A 8 14.34 4.18 5.23
CA CYS A 8 14.03 3.52 6.50
C CYS A 8 14.21 2.00 6.37
N GLU A 9 14.61 1.36 7.46
CA GLU A 9 14.64 -0.10 7.54
C GLU A 9 13.22 -0.66 7.57
N ILE A 10 13.04 -1.93 7.21
CA ILE A 10 11.74 -2.61 7.24
C ILE A 10 11.76 -3.59 8.40
N ASP A 11 10.78 -3.46 9.30
CA ASP A 11 10.62 -4.33 10.47
C ASP A 11 10.64 -5.81 10.04
N PRO A 12 11.51 -6.65 10.62
CA PRO A 12 11.57 -8.08 10.31
C PRO A 12 10.22 -8.80 10.45
N ASP A 13 9.38 -8.40 11.39
CA ASP A 13 8.05 -8.99 11.57
C ASP A 13 7.07 -8.50 10.50
N LEU A 14 7.22 -7.26 10.02
CA LEU A 14 6.50 -6.79 8.85
C LEU A 14 6.88 -7.59 7.59
N LYS A 15 8.18 -7.91 7.39
CA LYS A 15 8.63 -8.74 6.26
C LYS A 15 7.95 -10.11 6.25
N LYS A 16 7.87 -10.76 7.42
CA LYS A 16 7.17 -12.05 7.58
C LYS A 16 5.69 -11.91 7.21
N LYS A 17 5.01 -10.88 7.72
CA LYS A 17 3.59 -10.62 7.43
C LYS A 17 3.34 -10.33 5.96
N LEU A 18 4.19 -9.54 5.30
CA LEU A 18 4.08 -9.29 3.85
C LEU A 18 4.24 -10.58 3.03
N LYS A 19 5.17 -11.45 3.43
CA LYS A 19 5.35 -12.76 2.80
C LYS A 19 4.13 -13.65 2.99
N GLU A 20 3.60 -13.74 4.21
CA GLU A 20 2.38 -14.51 4.50
C GLU A 20 1.18 -13.96 3.72
N PHE A 21 1.01 -12.64 3.70
CA PHE A 21 -0.05 -11.97 2.97
C PHE A 21 0.04 -12.23 1.46
N ARG A 22 1.25 -12.25 0.90
CA ARG A 22 1.45 -12.57 -0.53
C ARG A 22 0.98 -13.97 -0.91
N PHE A 23 1.18 -14.94 -0.01
CA PHE A 23 0.81 -16.34 -0.21
C PHE A 23 -0.52 -16.73 0.45
N ARG A 24 -1.34 -15.74 0.85
CA ARG A 24 -2.63 -15.98 1.47
C ARG A 24 -3.54 -16.79 0.56
N LYS A 25 -4.32 -17.69 1.15
CA LYS A 25 -5.28 -18.56 0.45
C LYS A 25 -6.72 -18.04 0.51
N SER A 26 -6.96 -16.97 1.26
CA SER A 26 -8.29 -16.41 1.46
C SER A 26 -8.79 -15.73 0.18
N HIS A 27 -10.11 -15.82 -0.04
CA HIS A 27 -10.79 -15.38 -1.26
C HIS A 27 -11.55 -14.04 -1.09
N ASN A 28 -11.21 -13.28 -0.04
CA ASN A 28 -11.76 -11.97 0.30
C ASN A 28 -10.74 -10.86 0.00
N ASN A 29 -11.24 -9.63 -0.05
CA ASN A 29 -10.38 -8.44 -0.07
C ASN A 29 -9.70 -8.26 1.27
N ALA A 30 -8.45 -7.80 1.25
CA ALA A 30 -7.70 -7.50 2.46
C ALA A 30 -6.61 -6.47 2.20
N ALA A 31 -6.21 -5.74 3.24
CA ALA A 31 -5.18 -4.72 3.17
C ALA A 31 -4.17 -4.87 4.31
N VAL A 32 -2.90 -4.60 4.00
CA VAL A 32 -1.84 -4.38 4.98
C VAL A 32 -1.43 -2.92 4.91
N ILE A 33 -1.76 -2.15 5.95
CA ILE A 33 -1.40 -0.73 6.07
C ILE A 33 -0.09 -0.65 6.84
N MET A 34 0.86 0.12 6.30
CA MET A 34 2.19 0.30 6.87
C MET A 34 2.51 1.78 7.00
N LYS A 35 3.25 2.10 8.06
CA LYS A 35 3.72 3.46 8.35
C LYS A 35 5.18 3.47 8.75
N ILE A 36 5.80 4.64 8.66
CA ILE A 36 7.16 4.88 9.14
C ILE A 36 7.12 5.44 10.56
N ASP A 37 7.79 4.75 11.49
CA ASP A 37 8.18 5.32 12.78
C ASP A 37 9.37 6.26 12.54
N ARG A 38 9.14 7.57 12.72
CA ARG A 38 10.17 8.58 12.48
C ARG A 38 11.32 8.50 13.48
N ALA A 39 11.05 8.13 14.73
CA ALA A 39 12.07 8.06 15.75
C ALA A 39 12.99 6.86 15.49
N LYS A 40 12.40 5.72 15.10
CA LYS A 40 13.15 4.48 14.83
C LYS A 40 13.67 4.34 13.41
N GLN A 41 13.22 5.19 12.48
CA GLN A 41 13.53 5.06 11.05
C GLN A 41 13.16 3.69 10.50
N LEU A 42 11.98 3.21 10.90
CA LEU A 42 11.53 1.84 10.68
C LEU A 42 10.12 1.83 10.07
N VAL A 43 9.95 1.14 8.95
CA VAL A 43 8.64 0.76 8.42
C VAL A 43 8.10 -0.37 9.27
N HIS A 44 6.93 -0.17 9.86
CA HIS A 44 6.24 -1.19 10.63
C HIS A 44 4.78 -1.28 10.22
N LEU A 45 4.15 -2.37 10.65
CA LEU A 45 2.72 -2.56 10.47
C LEU A 45 1.93 -1.50 11.23
N ASP A 46 1.00 -0.84 10.55
CA ASP A 46 -0.03 -0.02 11.20
C ASP A 46 -1.24 -0.90 11.52
N GLU A 47 -1.83 -1.52 10.50
CA GLU A 47 -3.06 -2.29 10.62
C GLU A 47 -3.17 -3.36 9.52
N ILE A 48 -3.87 -4.46 9.80
CA ILE A 48 -4.30 -5.44 8.79
C ILE A 48 -5.82 -5.45 8.80
N LEU A 49 -6.40 -5.25 7.63
CA LEU A 49 -7.84 -5.28 7.40
C LEU A 49 -8.20 -6.51 6.58
N GLU A 50 -9.25 -7.19 6.98
CA GLU A 50 -9.77 -8.39 6.32
C GLU A 50 -11.25 -8.17 6.00
N ASP A 51 -11.68 -8.68 4.84
CA ASP A 51 -13.08 -8.63 4.38
C ASP A 51 -13.64 -7.20 4.25
N ILE A 52 -12.85 -6.34 3.58
CA ILE A 52 -13.18 -4.92 3.37
C ILE A 52 -13.34 -4.57 1.89
N ASN A 53 -14.20 -3.61 1.57
CA ASN A 53 -14.24 -3.01 0.23
C ASN A 53 -13.29 -1.80 0.11
N VAL A 54 -13.24 -1.18 -1.07
CA VAL A 54 -12.33 -0.05 -1.35
C VAL A 54 -12.71 1.19 -0.52
N ASP A 55 -14.00 1.43 -0.29
CA ASP A 55 -14.46 2.56 0.53
C ASP A 55 -14.05 2.40 2.00
N GLN A 56 -14.22 1.21 2.57
CA GLN A 56 -13.79 0.88 3.92
C GLN A 56 -12.27 0.98 4.08
N LEU A 57 -11.50 0.56 3.06
CA LEU A 57 -10.06 0.81 3.03
C LEU A 57 -9.77 2.31 3.09
N ARG A 58 -10.42 3.11 2.25
CA ARG A 58 -10.23 4.56 2.21
C ARG A 58 -10.56 5.22 3.55
N GLU A 59 -11.66 4.84 4.20
CA GLU A 59 -12.09 5.37 5.49
C GLU A 59 -11.13 5.01 6.65
N SER A 60 -10.40 3.89 6.54
CA SER A 60 -9.38 3.50 7.52
C SER A 60 -8.07 4.32 7.42
N LEU A 61 -7.86 5.03 6.30
CA LEU A 61 -6.61 5.74 6.05
C LEU A 61 -6.66 7.19 6.56
N PRO A 62 -5.54 7.70 7.12
CA PRO A 62 -5.44 9.10 7.52
C PRO A 62 -5.34 10.02 6.30
N ASP A 63 -6.07 11.12 6.32
CA ASP A 63 -6.14 12.15 5.27
C ASP A 63 -4.94 13.12 5.27
N HIS A 64 -4.18 13.20 6.37
CA HIS A 64 -3.09 14.18 6.56
C HIS A 64 -1.69 13.54 6.69
N GLN A 65 -1.58 12.21 6.55
CA GLN A 65 -0.30 11.51 6.67
C GLN A 65 -0.12 10.44 5.59
N PRO A 66 1.09 10.30 5.04
CA PRO A 66 1.37 9.25 4.08
C PRO A 66 1.18 7.86 4.69
N ARG A 67 0.77 6.93 3.83
CA ARG A 67 0.67 5.49 4.13
C ARG A 67 1.11 4.67 2.94
N PHE A 68 1.69 3.52 3.24
CA PHE A 68 1.87 2.46 2.26
C PHE A 68 0.80 1.41 2.51
N VAL A 69 0.19 0.91 1.45
CA VAL A 69 -0.83 -0.12 1.52
C VAL A 69 -0.47 -1.23 0.56
N VAL A 70 -0.51 -2.48 1.02
CA VAL A 70 -0.61 -3.63 0.13
C VAL A 70 -2.05 -4.10 0.15
N TYR A 71 -2.72 -4.02 -1.01
CA TYR A 71 -4.12 -4.40 -1.14
C TYR A 71 -4.27 -5.62 -2.03
N SER A 72 -4.89 -6.67 -1.49
CA SER A 72 -5.34 -7.86 -2.21
C SER A 72 -6.78 -7.63 -2.61
N TYR A 73 -7.02 -7.35 -3.89
CA TYR A 73 -8.36 -7.06 -4.40
C TYR A 73 -8.92 -8.22 -5.20
N LYS A 74 -10.12 -8.66 -4.88
CA LYS A 74 -10.91 -9.61 -5.66
C LYS A 74 -11.39 -8.89 -6.92
N LEU A 75 -10.88 -9.32 -8.05
CA LEU A 75 -11.23 -8.80 -9.36
C LEU A 75 -11.98 -9.87 -10.14
N ASP A 76 -13.28 -9.65 -10.34
CA ASP A 76 -14.13 -10.39 -11.26
C ASP A 76 -13.91 -9.84 -12.69
N HIS A 77 -13.41 -10.71 -13.59
CA HIS A 77 -13.18 -10.41 -15.00
C HIS A 77 -14.44 -10.69 -15.82
N ASP A 78 -14.55 -10.04 -16.97
CA ASP A 78 -15.75 -10.09 -17.82
C ASP A 78 -15.97 -11.48 -18.45
N ASP A 79 -14.94 -12.32 -18.50
CA ASP A 79 -15.01 -13.71 -18.95
C ASP A 79 -15.34 -14.72 -17.83
N GLY A 80 -15.68 -14.22 -16.64
CA GLY A 80 -16.05 -15.03 -15.47
C GLY A 80 -14.87 -15.54 -14.64
N ARG A 81 -13.62 -15.23 -15.01
CA ARG A 81 -12.46 -15.53 -14.15
C ARG A 81 -12.45 -14.61 -12.94
N ILE A 82 -11.98 -15.14 -11.81
CA ILE A 82 -11.73 -14.36 -10.59
C ILE A 82 -10.22 -14.37 -10.32
N SER A 83 -9.66 -13.20 -10.04
CA SER A 83 -8.26 -13.07 -9.66
C SER A 83 -8.11 -12.23 -8.39
N TYR A 84 -6.97 -12.36 -7.72
CA TYR A 84 -6.64 -11.62 -6.52
C TYR A 84 -5.32 -10.86 -6.70
N PRO A 85 -5.26 -9.86 -7.60
CA PRO A 85 -4.07 -9.05 -7.75
C PRO A 85 -3.68 -8.38 -6.42
N LEU A 86 -2.41 -8.53 -6.06
CA LEU A 86 -1.78 -7.73 -5.03
C LEU A 86 -1.23 -6.45 -5.66
N CYS A 87 -1.60 -5.32 -5.07
CA CYS A 87 -1.09 -4.02 -5.49
C CYS A 87 -0.54 -3.24 -4.30
N PHE A 88 0.51 -2.48 -4.56
CA PHE A 88 1.08 -1.52 -3.65
C PHE A 88 0.48 -0.15 -3.96
N ILE A 89 -0.09 0.51 -2.97
CA ILE A 89 -0.66 1.85 -3.10
C ILE A 89 0.09 2.75 -2.12
N PHE A 90 0.71 3.80 -2.67
CA PHE A 90 1.35 4.85 -1.88
C PHE A 90 0.46 6.07 -1.82
N ILE A 91 -0.03 6.40 -0.62
CA ILE A 91 -0.86 7.58 -0.40
C ILE A 91 0.05 8.71 0.07
N THR A 92 0.04 9.84 -0.64
CA THR A 92 0.87 11.03 -0.35
C THR A 92 0.04 12.31 -0.23
N PRO A 93 -0.66 12.50 0.90
CA PRO A 93 -1.46 13.71 1.10
C PRO A 93 -0.62 14.99 0.96
N PRO A 94 -1.16 16.03 0.32
CA PRO A 94 -0.41 17.27 0.03
C PRO A 94 0.03 18.00 1.30
N ASP A 95 -0.75 17.90 2.37
CA ASP A 95 -0.53 18.63 3.64
C ASP A 95 0.47 17.95 4.59
N CYS A 96 1.11 16.87 4.16
CA CYS A 96 2.13 16.21 4.96
C CYS A 96 3.42 17.04 5.06
N LYS A 97 4.05 17.04 6.24
CA LYS A 97 5.39 17.64 6.47
C LYS A 97 6.40 17.15 5.41
N PRO A 98 7.16 18.04 4.75
CA PRO A 98 8.09 17.67 3.68
C PRO A 98 9.12 16.61 4.07
N GLU A 99 9.67 16.69 5.28
CA GLU A 99 10.61 15.68 5.80
C GLU A 99 9.99 14.28 5.82
N LEU A 100 8.72 14.16 6.23
CA LEU A 100 8.04 12.88 6.24
C LEU A 100 7.75 12.40 4.82
N GLN A 101 7.32 13.28 3.91
CA GLN A 101 7.13 12.92 2.50
C GLN A 101 8.44 12.37 1.91
N MET A 102 9.58 13.01 2.18
CA MET A 102 10.89 12.55 1.73
C MET A 102 11.28 11.17 2.29
N MET A 103 11.01 10.91 3.58
CA MET A 103 11.26 9.61 4.20
C MET A 103 10.44 8.49 3.55
N TYR A 104 9.15 8.73 3.30
CA TYR A 104 8.29 7.76 2.60
C TYR A 104 8.74 7.57 1.14
N ALA A 105 8.92 8.65 0.39
CA ALA A 105 9.36 8.57 -1.00
C ALA A 105 10.69 7.80 -1.15
N GLY A 106 11.62 8.02 -0.22
CA GLY A 106 12.89 7.30 -0.18
C GLY A 106 12.81 5.83 0.16
N THR A 107 11.82 5.46 0.97
CA THR A 107 11.65 4.08 1.42
C THR A 107 10.80 3.24 0.47
N LYS A 108 9.96 3.88 -0.36
CA LYS A 108 9.02 3.23 -1.30
C LYS A 108 9.65 2.08 -2.08
N LEU A 109 10.77 2.36 -2.77
CA LEU A 109 11.41 1.36 -3.66
C LEU A 109 11.96 0.16 -2.88
N SER A 110 12.52 0.39 -1.69
CA SER A 110 13.00 -0.70 -0.83
C SER A 110 11.86 -1.58 -0.36
N LEU A 111 10.74 -0.98 0.04
CA LEU A 111 9.56 -1.71 0.52
C LEU A 111 8.86 -2.49 -0.59
N VAL A 112 8.70 -1.90 -1.78
CA VAL A 112 8.15 -2.59 -2.96
C VAL A 112 9.00 -3.80 -3.33
N LYS A 113 10.33 -3.65 -3.31
CA LYS A 113 11.26 -4.75 -3.60
C LYS A 113 11.17 -5.87 -2.56
N GLU A 114 11.06 -5.52 -1.29
CA GLU A 114 10.91 -6.50 -0.20
C GLU A 114 9.57 -7.25 -0.28
N ALA A 115 8.49 -6.55 -0.64
CA ALA A 115 7.16 -7.14 -0.81
C ALA A 115 7.02 -7.94 -2.13
N ASP A 116 7.97 -7.79 -3.06
CA ASP A 116 7.98 -8.40 -4.40
C ASP A 116 6.68 -8.13 -5.19
N LEU A 117 6.27 -6.85 -5.19
CA LEU A 117 5.05 -6.37 -5.84
C LEU A 117 5.38 -5.68 -7.16
N THR A 118 4.63 -6.04 -8.21
CA THR A 118 4.80 -5.48 -9.56
C THR A 118 3.80 -4.37 -9.87
N LYS A 119 2.62 -4.40 -9.27
CA LYS A 119 1.58 -3.38 -9.42
C LYS A 119 1.77 -2.32 -8.36
N VAL A 120 2.33 -1.18 -8.73
CA VAL A 120 2.67 -0.08 -7.82
C VAL A 120 1.96 1.18 -8.29
N PHE A 121 1.13 1.74 -7.42
CA PHE A 121 0.33 2.92 -7.66
C PHE A 121 0.62 3.99 -6.61
N GLU A 122 0.37 5.24 -6.98
CA GLU A 122 0.54 6.39 -6.10
C GLU A 122 -0.64 7.33 -6.30
N ILE A 123 -1.23 7.78 -5.20
CA ILE A 123 -2.35 8.73 -5.16
C ILE A 123 -2.03 9.84 -4.18
N ARG A 124 -2.51 11.05 -4.47
CA ARG A 124 -2.26 12.22 -3.60
C ARG A 124 -3.45 12.53 -2.71
N LEU A 125 -4.65 12.19 -3.18
CA LEU A 125 -5.90 12.40 -2.48
C LEU A 125 -6.55 11.04 -2.20
N LEU A 126 -7.11 10.86 -1.01
CA LEU A 126 -7.77 9.61 -0.64
C LEU A 126 -9.00 9.36 -1.50
N GLU A 127 -9.66 10.42 -1.96
CA GLU A 127 -10.83 10.40 -2.84
C GLU A 127 -10.53 9.77 -4.19
N GLU A 128 -9.26 9.73 -4.63
CA GLU A 128 -8.84 9.01 -5.84
C GLU A 128 -8.92 7.49 -5.67
N LEU A 129 -8.87 6.99 -4.43
CA LEU A 129 -9.00 5.56 -4.14
C LEU A 129 -10.47 5.15 -4.25
N THR A 130 -10.89 4.82 -5.47
CA THR A 130 -12.22 4.27 -5.78
C THR A 130 -12.11 2.92 -6.46
N GLU A 131 -13.22 2.19 -6.50
CA GLU A 131 -13.30 0.91 -7.21
C GLU A 131 -13.07 1.08 -8.71
N GLU A 132 -13.63 2.12 -9.32
CA GLU A 132 -13.43 2.45 -10.74
C GLU A 132 -11.97 2.74 -11.05
N TRP A 133 -11.31 3.56 -10.21
CA TRP A 133 -9.88 3.84 -10.35
C TRP A 133 -9.06 2.55 -10.26
N LEU A 134 -9.38 1.68 -9.30
CA LEU A 134 -8.65 0.44 -9.12
C LEU A 134 -8.84 -0.51 -10.32
N HIS A 135 -10.05 -0.62 -10.85
CA HIS A 135 -10.33 -1.39 -12.06
C HIS A 135 -9.53 -0.88 -13.27
N GLU A 136 -9.48 0.44 -13.47
CA GLU A 136 -8.69 1.06 -14.53
C GLU A 136 -7.21 0.69 -14.40
N LYS A 137 -6.64 0.81 -13.20
CA LYS A 137 -5.22 0.51 -12.93
C LYS A 137 -4.89 -0.97 -13.02
N LEU A 138 -5.80 -1.84 -12.63
CA LEU A 138 -5.62 -3.28 -12.70
C LEU A 138 -5.86 -3.85 -14.10
N GLY A 139 -6.40 -3.05 -15.01
CA GLY A 139 -6.61 -3.40 -16.41
C GLY A 139 -7.81 -4.31 -16.62
N LYS A 140 -8.92 -4.09 -15.88
CA LYS A 140 -10.19 -4.76 -16.20
C LYS A 140 -10.57 -4.37 -17.63
N ARG A 141 -10.59 -5.37 -18.51
CA ARG A 141 -10.93 -5.27 -19.94
C ARG A 141 -11.96 -6.32 -20.27
#